data_AF-A0A255T467-F1
#
_entry.id   AF-A0A255T467-F1
#
_cell.length_a   1.000
_cell.length_b   1.000
_cell.length_c   1.000
_cell.angle_alpha   90.00
_cell.angle_beta   90.00
_cell.angle_gamma   90.00
#
_symmetry.space_group_name_H-M   'P 1'
#
loop_
_entity.id
_entity.type
_entity.pdbx_description
1 polymer ?
#
loop_
_entity_poly.entity_id
_entity_poly.type
_entity_poly.pdbx_seq_one_letter_code
_entity_poly.pdbx_strand_id
1 'polypeptide(L)'
;MKKVLLTVFAAAAVTTANAQVTDGYYRVENDDIQQCIYFKSKTPQDIDYAKGEYPLDNIRGCVNQERLKSLYSSVLKITVLDVKGGGAAYEIDMEGQGVSAKTIAGNAKFYIEKADGDLFYATATATVNGVAAQKYLTASKTRDEDTYEWLDGVVKTGKISDSGSKWRLKRVDEADNFIGVAPRLEHNGAYYDALAVYFPVHFVSSDIKVYAINTIKKLSDGKAYAIYKEVTSDLPVGTPVILKCASANPSDNKMQLNGIAPEAITTPNVLRAAYRSCEETKIVDKVDNTATVRMLGVTSEGKLGFVYNSTASVLPVNTAYLEVPSDFPNELTLVTSEEYNEITAGIDGVTINDAAASAKNRGVYNVAGQKVADTNDFDSLPSGLYIVDGQQRVK
;
A
#
# COMPACT_ATOMS: atom_id res chain seq x y z
N MET A 1 5.67 -44.13 -63.56
CA MET A 1 4.54 -43.21 -63.29
C MET A 1 3.67 -43.78 -62.19
N LYS A 2 3.67 -43.16 -61.01
CA LYS A 2 2.52 -42.83 -60.14
C LYS A 2 3.05 -42.52 -58.73
N LYS A 3 3.04 -41.23 -58.43
CA LYS A 3 3.22 -40.68 -57.08
C LYS A 3 2.02 -41.12 -56.24
N VAL A 4 2.27 -41.62 -55.03
CA VAL A 4 1.27 -41.59 -53.95
C VAL A 4 2.01 -41.10 -52.71
N LEU A 5 1.91 -39.79 -52.49
CA LEU A 5 2.31 -39.13 -51.25
C LEU A 5 1.14 -39.34 -50.28
N LEU A 6 1.33 -40.13 -49.21
CA LEU A 6 0.36 -40.26 -48.14
C LEU A 6 0.65 -39.15 -47.12
N THR A 7 -0.05 -38.02 -47.25
CA THR A 7 -0.02 -36.95 -46.24
C THR A 7 -1.05 -37.28 -45.18
N VAL A 8 -0.61 -37.76 -44.01
CA VAL A 8 -1.46 -37.90 -42.83
C VAL A 8 -1.59 -36.51 -42.21
N PHE A 9 -2.73 -35.84 -42.43
CA PHE A 9 -3.16 -34.71 -41.60
C PHE A 9 -3.57 -35.28 -40.23
N ALA A 10 -2.63 -35.32 -39.28
CA ALA A 10 -3.00 -35.36 -37.88
C ALA A 10 -3.60 -33.98 -37.55
N ALA A 11 -4.92 -33.87 -37.64
CA ALA A 11 -5.64 -32.77 -37.03
C ALA A 11 -5.35 -32.84 -35.52
N ALA A 12 -4.38 -32.04 -35.07
CA ALA A 12 -4.28 -31.68 -33.68
C ALA A 12 -5.57 -30.95 -33.34
N ALA A 13 -6.56 -31.68 -32.83
CA ALA A 13 -7.59 -31.09 -32.01
C ALA A 13 -6.86 -30.51 -30.80
N VAL A 14 -6.42 -29.26 -30.92
CA VAL A 14 -6.11 -28.43 -29.77
C VAL A 14 -7.45 -28.27 -29.08
N THR A 15 -7.79 -29.21 -28.20
CA THR A 15 -8.80 -28.97 -27.18
C THR A 15 -8.29 -27.74 -26.46
N THR A 16 -8.93 -26.59 -26.70
CA THR A 16 -8.76 -25.42 -25.86
C THR A 16 -9.15 -25.89 -24.46
N ALA A 17 -8.14 -26.18 -23.64
CA ALA A 17 -8.34 -26.37 -22.22
C ALA A 17 -8.90 -25.03 -21.74
N ASN A 18 -10.22 -24.99 -21.57
CA ASN A 18 -10.89 -23.82 -21.03
C ASN A 18 -10.29 -23.56 -19.66
N ALA A 19 -9.61 -22.43 -19.49
CA ALA A 19 -8.98 -22.09 -18.22
C ALA A 19 -10.07 -22.05 -17.13
N GLN A 20 -9.95 -22.94 -16.15
CA GLN A 20 -10.84 -22.93 -14.99
C GLN A 20 -10.53 -21.71 -14.13
N VAL A 21 -11.58 -21.10 -13.57
CA VAL A 21 -11.39 -20.05 -12.58
C VAL A 21 -10.91 -20.69 -11.28
N THR A 22 -9.83 -20.16 -10.71
CA THR A 22 -9.29 -20.61 -9.43
C THR A 22 -9.01 -19.42 -8.54
N ASP A 23 -8.73 -19.69 -7.27
CA ASP A 23 -8.24 -18.70 -6.34
C ASP A 23 -7.02 -17.94 -6.87
N GLY A 24 -6.93 -16.66 -6.51
CA GLY A 24 -5.80 -15.82 -6.86
C GLY A 24 -6.15 -14.34 -6.98
N TYR A 25 -5.18 -13.55 -7.45
CA TYR A 25 -5.32 -12.11 -7.65
C TYR A 25 -5.59 -11.80 -9.13
N TYR A 26 -6.63 -11.00 -9.38
CA TYR A 26 -7.11 -10.68 -10.71
C TYR A 26 -7.44 -9.19 -10.83
N ARG A 27 -7.38 -8.68 -12.06
CA ARG A 27 -8.21 -7.55 -12.48
C ARG A 27 -9.43 -8.10 -13.20
N VAL A 28 -10.62 -7.62 -12.84
CA VAL A 28 -11.87 -7.95 -13.52
C VAL A 28 -12.17 -6.81 -14.49
N GLU A 29 -11.92 -7.06 -15.77
CA GLU A 29 -11.96 -6.05 -16.83
C GLU A 29 -13.19 -6.25 -17.72
N ASN A 30 -13.90 -5.18 -18.04
CA ASN A 30 -15.00 -5.23 -18.98
C ASN A 30 -14.52 -5.43 -20.43
N ASP A 31 -15.18 -6.32 -21.17
CA ASP A 31 -14.83 -6.65 -22.55
C ASP A 31 -14.97 -5.45 -23.51
N ASP A 32 -16.07 -4.71 -23.40
CA ASP A 32 -16.45 -3.66 -24.36
C ASP A 32 -15.66 -2.36 -24.13
N ILE A 33 -15.39 -2.02 -22.87
CA ILE A 33 -14.93 -0.68 -22.49
C ILE A 33 -13.63 -0.68 -21.69
N GLN A 34 -13.04 -1.86 -21.46
CA GLN A 34 -11.76 -2.05 -20.76
C GLN A 34 -11.73 -1.46 -19.34
N GLN A 35 -12.89 -1.30 -18.72
CA GLN A 35 -13.04 -0.82 -17.34
C GLN A 35 -12.66 -1.95 -16.37
N CYS A 36 -11.65 -1.75 -15.53
CA CYS A 36 -11.32 -2.67 -14.44
C CYS A 36 -12.05 -2.27 -13.16
N ILE A 37 -12.75 -3.20 -12.53
CA ILE A 37 -13.51 -2.91 -11.32
C ILE A 37 -12.61 -2.75 -10.09
N TYR A 38 -13.06 -1.95 -9.13
CA TYR A 38 -12.46 -1.85 -7.80
C TYR A 38 -13.51 -1.46 -6.76
N PHE A 39 -13.24 -1.74 -5.48
CA PHE A 39 -14.14 -1.34 -4.39
C PHE A 39 -13.77 0.04 -3.81
N LYS A 40 -14.78 0.90 -3.69
CA LYS A 40 -14.66 2.30 -3.24
C LYS A 40 -14.72 2.44 -1.72
N SER A 41 -15.52 1.61 -1.05
CA SER A 41 -15.79 1.72 0.39
C SER A 41 -15.85 0.36 1.07
N LYS A 42 -15.65 0.38 2.40
CA LYS A 42 -15.87 -0.74 3.32
C LYS A 42 -17.26 -0.75 3.96
N THR A 43 -18.03 0.32 3.76
CA THR A 43 -19.37 0.46 4.32
C THR A 43 -20.31 -0.53 3.62
N PRO A 44 -21.03 -1.38 4.36
CA PRO A 44 -22.10 -2.19 3.81
C PRO A 44 -23.14 -1.32 3.12
N GLN A 45 -23.66 -1.76 1.99
CA GLN A 45 -24.78 -1.12 1.30
C GLN A 45 -26.06 -1.86 1.66
N ASP A 46 -27.08 -1.08 2.04
CA ASP A 46 -28.44 -1.61 2.16
C ASP A 46 -28.98 -1.85 0.76
N ILE A 47 -28.99 -3.12 0.37
CA ILE A 47 -29.57 -3.51 -0.91
C ILE A 47 -31.08 -3.62 -0.74
N ASP A 48 -31.83 -2.79 -1.48
CA ASP A 48 -33.29 -2.87 -1.54
C ASP A 48 -33.72 -4.00 -2.47
N TYR A 49 -33.70 -5.18 -1.87
CA TYR A 49 -34.12 -6.44 -2.44
C TYR A 49 -35.58 -6.45 -2.94
N ALA A 50 -36.46 -5.60 -2.40
CA ALA A 50 -37.88 -5.56 -2.77
C ALA A 50 -38.12 -4.84 -4.11
N LYS A 51 -37.23 -3.90 -4.48
CA LYS A 51 -37.29 -3.18 -5.76
C LYS A 51 -36.57 -3.90 -6.90
N GLY A 52 -35.84 -4.98 -6.59
CA GLY A 52 -35.03 -5.67 -7.58
C GLY A 52 -33.93 -4.78 -8.15
N GLU A 53 -33.46 -3.80 -7.39
CA GLU A 53 -32.35 -2.93 -7.72
C GLU A 53 -31.25 -3.17 -6.68
N TYR A 54 -30.04 -3.44 -7.15
CA TYR A 54 -28.89 -3.63 -6.28
C TYR A 54 -28.04 -2.38 -6.44
N PRO A 55 -28.14 -1.41 -5.50
CA PRO A 55 -27.22 -0.28 -5.52
C PRO A 55 -25.81 -0.85 -5.36
N LEU A 56 -24.97 -0.63 -6.37
CA LEU A 56 -23.56 -1.06 -6.39
C LEU A 56 -22.66 0.17 -6.25
N ASP A 57 -23.09 1.17 -5.47
CA ASP A 57 -22.40 2.46 -5.38
C ASP A 57 -21.02 2.37 -4.71
N ASN A 58 -20.68 1.20 -4.17
CA ASN A 58 -19.36 0.91 -3.62
C ASN A 58 -18.48 0.07 -4.56
N ILE A 59 -18.98 -0.30 -5.75
CA ILE A 59 -18.20 -0.90 -6.83
C ILE A 59 -18.06 0.13 -7.95
N ARG A 60 -16.83 0.40 -8.34
CA ARG A 60 -16.46 1.35 -9.39
C ARG A 60 -15.61 0.66 -10.42
N GLY A 61 -15.26 1.36 -11.50
CA GLY A 61 -14.14 0.90 -12.29
C GLY A 61 -13.35 2.02 -12.93
N CYS A 62 -12.11 1.69 -13.27
CA CYS A 62 -11.17 2.59 -13.89
C CYS A 62 -10.92 2.16 -15.33
N VAL A 63 -11.01 3.09 -16.29
CA VAL A 63 -10.70 2.84 -17.70
C VAL A 63 -9.28 3.27 -18.08
N ASN A 64 -8.59 4.01 -17.20
CA ASN A 64 -7.23 4.48 -17.45
C ASN A 64 -6.22 3.37 -17.17
N GLN A 65 -5.71 2.76 -18.24
CA GLN A 65 -4.76 1.65 -18.18
C GLN A 65 -3.42 2.02 -17.53
N GLU A 66 -2.98 3.27 -17.64
CA GLU A 66 -1.76 3.73 -16.96
C GLU A 66 -2.00 3.85 -15.45
N ARG A 67 -3.15 4.38 -15.02
CA ARG A 67 -3.54 4.44 -13.60
C ARG A 67 -3.61 3.03 -12.99
N LEU A 68 -4.08 2.05 -13.75
CA LEU A 68 -4.20 0.66 -13.27
C LEU A 68 -2.87 0.07 -12.82
N LYS A 69 -1.73 0.48 -13.41
CA LYS A 69 -0.40 -0.01 -13.05
C LYS A 69 -0.02 0.29 -11.60
N SER A 70 -0.65 1.26 -10.95
CA SER A 70 -0.43 1.60 -9.53
C SER A 70 -1.72 1.79 -8.73
N LEU A 71 -2.87 1.37 -9.27
CA LEU A 71 -4.16 1.40 -8.57
C LEU A 71 -4.38 0.09 -7.83
N TYR A 72 -3.85 -0.03 -6.61
CA TYR A 72 -3.90 -1.26 -5.81
C TYR A 72 -5.33 -1.75 -5.51
N SER A 73 -6.32 -0.85 -5.57
CA SER A 73 -7.73 -1.20 -5.39
C SER A 73 -8.32 -2.03 -6.53
N SER A 74 -7.74 -1.93 -7.74
CA SER A 74 -8.15 -2.71 -8.91
C SER A 74 -7.71 -4.17 -8.87
N VAL A 75 -6.81 -4.51 -7.96
CA VAL A 75 -6.40 -5.88 -7.70
C VAL A 75 -7.40 -6.51 -6.73
N LEU A 76 -8.11 -7.52 -7.21
CA LEU A 76 -9.09 -8.28 -6.44
C LEU A 76 -8.60 -9.70 -6.19
N LYS A 77 -8.62 -10.14 -4.94
CA LYS A 77 -8.51 -11.55 -4.59
C LYS A 77 -9.85 -12.22 -4.90
N ILE A 78 -9.84 -13.16 -5.83
CA ILE A 78 -10.99 -14.05 -6.09
C ILE A 78 -10.77 -15.31 -5.28
N THR A 79 -11.79 -15.72 -4.54
CA THR A 79 -11.87 -17.02 -3.85
C THR A 79 -13.06 -17.78 -4.41
N VAL A 80 -12.85 -18.98 -4.94
CA VAL A 80 -13.90 -19.86 -5.45
C VAL A 80 -14.52 -20.60 -4.27
N LEU A 81 -15.80 -20.32 -4.01
CA LEU A 81 -16.56 -20.91 -2.91
C LEU A 81 -17.26 -22.20 -3.32
N ASP A 82 -17.74 -22.26 -4.57
CA ASP A 82 -18.43 -23.43 -5.13
C ASP A 82 -18.30 -23.46 -6.65
N VAL A 83 -18.30 -24.66 -7.23
CA VAL A 83 -18.24 -24.90 -8.69
C VAL A 83 -19.53 -25.55 -9.14
N LYS A 84 -20.28 -24.85 -10.00
CA LYS A 84 -21.60 -25.27 -10.47
C LYS A 84 -21.57 -25.72 -11.92
N GLY A 85 -22.45 -26.67 -12.25
CA GLY A 85 -22.63 -27.17 -13.62
C GLY A 85 -21.35 -27.71 -14.26
N GLY A 86 -20.46 -28.33 -13.47
CA GLY A 86 -19.19 -28.87 -13.98
C GLY A 86 -18.17 -27.82 -14.43
N GLY A 87 -18.25 -26.59 -13.91
CA GLY A 87 -17.40 -25.47 -14.30
C GLY A 87 -18.05 -24.47 -15.25
N ALA A 88 -19.37 -24.54 -15.43
CA ALA A 88 -20.13 -23.55 -16.18
C ALA A 88 -20.35 -22.25 -15.37
N ALA A 89 -20.35 -22.34 -14.04
CA ALA A 89 -20.48 -21.20 -13.15
C ALA A 89 -19.72 -21.42 -11.84
N TYR A 90 -19.30 -20.34 -11.21
CA TYR A 90 -18.57 -20.36 -9.94
C TYR A 90 -19.22 -19.39 -8.96
N GLU A 91 -19.52 -19.84 -7.75
CA GLU A 91 -19.79 -18.94 -6.63
C GLU A 91 -18.44 -18.41 -6.14
N ILE A 92 -18.30 -17.09 -6.03
CA ILE A 92 -17.04 -16.46 -5.64
C ILE A 92 -17.24 -15.47 -4.51
N ASP A 93 -16.18 -15.25 -3.74
CA ASP A 93 -15.98 -13.98 -3.05
C ASP A 93 -14.89 -13.19 -3.76
N MET A 94 -15.07 -11.87 -3.82
CA MET A 94 -14.09 -10.93 -4.37
C MET A 94 -13.68 -10.00 -3.24
N GLU A 95 -12.38 -9.87 -2.99
CA GLU A 95 -11.85 -8.99 -1.94
C GLU A 95 -10.85 -8.00 -2.54
N GLY A 96 -11.05 -6.72 -2.26
CA GLY A 96 -10.15 -5.65 -2.68
C GLY A 96 -9.70 -4.81 -1.49
N GLN A 97 -8.40 -4.79 -1.21
CA GLN A 97 -7.79 -4.07 -0.09
C GLN A 97 -8.44 -4.38 1.28
N GLY A 98 -8.70 -5.65 1.58
CA GLY A 98 -9.26 -6.09 2.87
C GLY A 98 -10.77 -5.91 3.04
N VAL A 99 -11.47 -5.58 1.94
CA VAL A 99 -12.92 -5.46 1.91
C VAL A 99 -13.47 -6.47 0.91
N SER A 100 -14.35 -7.35 1.38
CA SER A 100 -15.01 -8.31 0.49
C SER A 100 -16.32 -7.78 -0.07
N ALA A 101 -16.66 -8.25 -1.27
CA ALA A 101 -17.93 -7.96 -1.92
C ALA A 101 -19.10 -8.42 -1.05
N LYS A 102 -18.93 -9.52 -0.30
CA LYS A 102 -19.92 -10.00 0.67
C LYS A 102 -20.17 -8.98 1.80
N THR A 103 -19.13 -8.32 2.33
CA THR A 103 -19.32 -7.27 3.34
C THR A 103 -20.06 -6.06 2.77
N ILE A 104 -19.78 -5.69 1.52
CA ILE A 104 -20.42 -4.55 0.86
C ILE A 104 -21.87 -4.86 0.47
N ALA A 105 -22.15 -6.06 -0.05
CA ALA A 105 -23.45 -6.41 -0.63
C ALA A 105 -24.35 -7.24 0.30
N GLY A 106 -24.03 -7.32 1.59
CA GLY A 106 -24.85 -8.01 2.60
C GLY A 106 -25.02 -9.51 2.32
N ASN A 107 -26.26 -9.96 2.08
CA ASN A 107 -26.59 -11.36 1.81
C ASN A 107 -26.56 -11.74 0.31
N ALA A 108 -26.14 -10.84 -0.58
CA ALA A 108 -25.94 -11.20 -1.98
C ALA A 108 -24.75 -12.16 -2.15
N LYS A 109 -24.94 -13.16 -3.02
CA LYS A 109 -23.91 -14.06 -3.51
C LYS A 109 -23.45 -13.62 -4.89
N PHE A 110 -22.15 -13.60 -5.11
CA PHE A 110 -21.57 -13.28 -6.40
C PHE A 110 -21.25 -14.55 -7.18
N TYR A 111 -21.56 -14.51 -8.47
CA TYR A 111 -21.24 -15.58 -9.40
C TYR A 111 -20.52 -15.03 -10.62
N ILE A 112 -19.70 -15.88 -11.20
CA ILE A 112 -19.17 -15.72 -12.54
C ILE A 112 -19.60 -16.92 -13.36
N GLU A 113 -20.29 -16.65 -14.45
CA GLU A 113 -20.88 -17.65 -15.34
C GLU A 113 -20.18 -17.56 -16.69
N LYS A 114 -19.83 -18.70 -17.27
CA LYS A 114 -19.11 -18.70 -18.54
C LYS A 114 -19.99 -18.12 -19.66
N ALA A 115 -19.45 -17.15 -20.39
CA ALA A 115 -20.08 -16.56 -21.56
C ALA A 115 -19.54 -17.23 -22.83
N ASP A 116 -18.56 -16.60 -23.49
CA ASP A 116 -17.93 -17.08 -24.73
C ASP A 116 -16.41 -17.05 -24.57
N GLY A 117 -15.70 -18.11 -24.98
CA GLY A 117 -14.25 -18.18 -24.84
C GLY A 117 -13.78 -18.02 -23.38
N ASP A 118 -12.96 -17.00 -23.12
CA ASP A 118 -12.45 -16.62 -21.80
C ASP A 118 -13.25 -15.48 -21.13
N LEU A 119 -14.46 -15.19 -21.66
CA LEU A 119 -15.37 -14.19 -21.12
C LEU A 119 -16.35 -14.81 -20.12
N PHE A 120 -16.73 -13.99 -19.14
CA PHE A 120 -17.68 -14.34 -18.08
C PHE A 120 -18.78 -13.29 -17.96
N TYR A 121 -19.98 -13.73 -17.62
CA TYR A 121 -21.00 -12.87 -17.02
C TYR A 121 -20.77 -12.83 -15.51
N ALA A 122 -20.77 -11.65 -14.91
CA ALA A 122 -20.76 -11.51 -13.46
C ALA A 122 -22.18 -11.25 -12.97
N THR A 123 -22.62 -11.97 -11.94
CA THR A 123 -23.99 -11.84 -11.41
C THR A 123 -23.99 -11.68 -9.89
N ALA A 124 -24.92 -10.89 -9.38
CA ALA A 124 -25.24 -10.77 -7.96
C ALA A 124 -26.63 -11.38 -7.73
N THR A 125 -26.72 -12.33 -6.80
CA THR A 125 -27.95 -13.07 -6.52
C THR A 125 -28.29 -12.99 -5.04
N ALA A 126 -29.54 -12.71 -4.70
CA ALA A 126 -30.02 -12.70 -3.33
C ALA A 126 -31.42 -13.31 -3.21
N THR A 127 -31.77 -13.76 -2.01
CA THR A 127 -33.11 -14.27 -1.72
C THR A 127 -33.92 -13.22 -0.99
N VAL A 128 -35.07 -12.87 -1.56
CA VAL A 128 -35.98 -11.83 -1.08
C VAL A 128 -37.34 -12.47 -0.85
N ASN A 129 -37.81 -12.49 0.40
CA ASN A 129 -39.09 -13.12 0.75
C ASN A 129 -39.25 -14.56 0.19
N GLY A 130 -38.16 -15.34 0.17
CA GLY A 130 -38.14 -16.71 -0.35
C GLY A 130 -37.97 -16.84 -1.86
N VAL A 131 -37.85 -15.73 -2.61
CA VAL A 131 -37.65 -15.72 -4.06
C VAL A 131 -36.23 -15.30 -4.39
N ALA A 132 -35.53 -16.08 -5.23
CA ALA A 132 -34.21 -15.71 -5.73
C ALA A 132 -34.34 -14.60 -6.78
N ALA A 133 -33.63 -13.50 -6.58
CA ALA A 133 -33.44 -12.43 -7.54
C ALA A 133 -31.97 -12.41 -7.98
N GLN A 134 -31.75 -12.38 -9.29
CA GLN A 134 -30.42 -12.37 -9.92
C GLN A 134 -30.31 -11.15 -10.84
N LYS A 135 -29.15 -10.48 -10.80
CA LYS A 135 -28.80 -9.40 -11.72
C LYS A 135 -27.41 -9.55 -12.28
N TYR A 136 -27.24 -9.09 -13.51
CA TYR A 136 -25.93 -9.01 -14.15
C TYR A 136 -25.24 -7.72 -13.74
N LEU A 137 -23.95 -7.79 -13.43
CA LEU A 137 -23.12 -6.60 -13.31
C LEU A 137 -22.73 -6.13 -14.71
N THR A 138 -23.00 -4.87 -15.00
CA THR A 138 -22.72 -4.25 -16.30
C THR A 138 -21.83 -3.02 -16.13
N ALA A 139 -20.83 -2.89 -16.99
CA ALA A 139 -20.00 -1.68 -17.03
C ALA A 139 -20.73 -0.56 -17.77
N SER A 140 -20.53 0.69 -17.34
CA SER A 140 -21.16 1.84 -17.95
C SER A 140 -20.14 2.94 -18.16
N LYS A 141 -20.03 3.44 -19.39
CA LYS A 141 -19.21 4.63 -19.73
C LYS A 141 -19.77 5.93 -19.16
N THR A 142 -20.96 5.88 -18.54
CA THR A 142 -21.53 7.05 -17.87
C THR A 142 -20.54 7.53 -16.83
N ARG A 143 -20.21 8.82 -16.92
CA ARG A 143 -19.41 9.51 -15.92
C ARG A 143 -20.02 9.27 -14.54
N ASP A 144 -19.17 8.94 -13.59
CA ASP A 144 -19.56 9.00 -12.18
C ASP A 144 -19.67 10.49 -11.77
N GLU A 145 -20.90 10.97 -11.61
CA GLU A 145 -21.18 12.33 -11.17
C GLU A 145 -20.90 12.53 -9.67
N ASP A 146 -20.79 11.44 -8.89
CA ASP A 146 -20.61 11.49 -7.43
C ASP A 146 -19.14 11.63 -7.01
N THR A 147 -18.22 11.05 -7.78
CA THR A 147 -16.77 11.11 -7.48
C THR A 147 -16.06 12.27 -8.15
N TYR A 148 -16.65 12.86 -9.21
CA TYR A 148 -16.01 13.84 -10.10
C TYR A 148 -14.64 13.39 -10.64
N GLU A 149 -14.27 12.11 -10.52
CA GLU A 149 -13.07 11.55 -11.11
C GLU A 149 -13.36 11.30 -12.59
N TRP A 150 -12.81 12.16 -13.46
CA TRP A 150 -13.05 12.19 -14.91
C TRP A 150 -12.71 10.89 -15.67
N LEU A 151 -12.24 9.85 -14.97
CA LEU A 151 -11.67 8.63 -15.51
C LEU A 151 -12.29 7.35 -14.94
N ASP A 152 -13.29 7.47 -14.07
CA ASP A 152 -13.93 6.32 -13.43
C ASP A 152 -15.35 6.10 -13.98
N GLY A 153 -15.60 4.86 -14.39
CA GLY A 153 -16.90 4.36 -14.81
C GLY A 153 -17.66 3.75 -13.64
N VAL A 154 -18.98 3.69 -13.78
CA VAL A 154 -19.85 3.05 -12.78
C VAL A 154 -20.12 1.59 -13.15
N VAL A 155 -20.32 0.75 -12.14
CA VAL A 155 -20.85 -0.61 -12.31
C VAL A 155 -22.32 -0.57 -11.94
N LYS A 156 -23.17 -1.05 -12.85
CA LYS A 156 -24.63 -1.07 -12.68
C LYS A 156 -25.14 -2.51 -12.63
N THR A 157 -26.40 -2.66 -12.25
CA THR A 157 -27.13 -3.90 -12.51
C THR A 157 -27.94 -3.81 -13.80
N GLY A 158 -27.95 -4.90 -14.56
CA GLY A 158 -28.61 -4.96 -15.86
C GLY A 158 -29.02 -6.38 -16.26
N LYS A 159 -29.21 -6.57 -17.55
CA LYS A 159 -29.54 -7.85 -18.20
C LYS A 159 -28.32 -8.41 -18.93
N ILE A 160 -28.34 -9.71 -19.21
CA ILE A 160 -27.31 -10.40 -19.99
C ILE A 160 -27.09 -9.76 -21.38
N SER A 161 -28.16 -9.23 -21.98
CA SER A 161 -28.15 -8.60 -23.31
C SER A 161 -27.56 -7.19 -23.33
N ASP A 162 -27.32 -6.58 -22.17
CA ASP A 162 -26.83 -5.21 -22.11
C ASP A 162 -25.36 -5.13 -22.54
N SER A 163 -25.00 -4.06 -23.25
CA SER A 163 -23.59 -3.76 -23.53
C SER A 163 -22.81 -3.63 -22.22
N GLY A 164 -21.60 -4.20 -22.17
CA GLY A 164 -20.79 -4.21 -20.96
C GLY A 164 -21.19 -5.29 -19.94
N SER A 165 -21.99 -6.30 -20.29
CA SER A 165 -22.29 -7.43 -19.39
C SER A 165 -21.19 -8.51 -19.32
N LYS A 166 -20.23 -8.47 -20.25
CA LYS A 166 -19.14 -9.46 -20.36
C LYS A 166 -17.85 -8.94 -19.73
N TRP A 167 -17.20 -9.80 -18.97
CA TRP A 167 -16.01 -9.50 -18.19
C TRP A 167 -14.90 -10.53 -18.46
N ARG A 168 -13.66 -10.07 -18.44
CA ARG A 168 -12.44 -10.87 -18.45
C ARG A 168 -11.86 -10.93 -17.05
N LEU A 169 -11.41 -12.11 -16.64
CA LEU A 169 -10.64 -12.30 -15.41
C LEU A 169 -9.16 -12.37 -15.78
N LYS A 170 -8.47 -11.23 -15.70
CA LYS A 170 -7.04 -11.16 -15.99
C LYS A 170 -6.27 -11.43 -14.70
N ARG A 171 -5.51 -12.52 -14.63
CA ARG A 171 -4.61 -12.74 -13.50
C ARG A 171 -3.63 -11.57 -13.41
N VAL A 172 -3.36 -11.11 -12.20
CA VAL A 172 -2.30 -10.13 -11.98
C VAL A 172 -0.99 -10.91 -11.97
N ASP A 173 -0.21 -10.73 -13.04
CA ASP A 173 1.10 -11.34 -13.25
C ASP A 173 2.13 -10.27 -13.62
N GLU A 174 3.41 -10.62 -13.67
CA GLU A 174 4.50 -9.66 -13.91
C GLU A 174 4.62 -9.18 -15.37
N ALA A 175 4.00 -9.89 -16.32
CA ALA A 175 4.19 -9.66 -17.74
C ALA A 175 3.29 -8.52 -18.24
N ASP A 176 1.98 -8.79 -18.34
CA ASP A 176 1.06 -7.93 -19.09
C ASP A 176 0.01 -7.26 -18.20
N ASN A 177 -0.26 -7.82 -17.01
CA ASN A 177 -1.27 -7.31 -16.08
C ASN A 177 -0.67 -7.07 -14.68
N PHE A 178 0.51 -6.45 -14.62
CA PHE A 178 1.24 -6.24 -13.38
C PHE A 178 0.67 -5.12 -12.51
N ILE A 179 1.12 -5.07 -11.27
CA ILE A 179 0.94 -3.95 -10.35
C ILE A 179 2.32 -3.49 -9.88
N GLY A 180 2.53 -2.19 -9.77
CA GLY A 180 3.78 -1.60 -9.36
C GLY A 180 3.57 -0.31 -8.58
N VAL A 181 4.66 0.23 -8.04
CA VAL A 181 4.62 1.38 -7.14
C VAL A 181 4.86 2.67 -7.90
N ALA A 182 3.94 3.62 -7.77
CA ALA A 182 4.12 5.01 -8.19
C ALA A 182 4.63 5.83 -6.99
N PRO A 183 5.94 6.07 -6.86
CA PRO A 183 6.48 6.79 -5.71
C PRO A 183 5.95 8.22 -5.65
N ARG A 184 5.67 8.68 -4.42
CA ARG A 184 5.09 10.01 -4.17
C ARG A 184 6.12 11.04 -3.70
N LEU A 185 7.33 10.59 -3.40
CA LEU A 185 8.40 11.43 -2.88
C LEU A 185 9.68 11.24 -3.69
N GLU A 186 10.24 12.33 -4.19
CA GLU A 186 11.61 12.35 -4.71
C GLU A 186 12.51 13.08 -3.72
N HIS A 187 13.67 12.49 -3.42
CA HIS A 187 14.66 13.10 -2.53
C HIS A 187 16.07 12.69 -2.96
N ASN A 188 16.93 13.69 -3.22
CA ASN A 188 18.32 13.51 -3.64
C ASN A 188 18.50 12.53 -4.82
N GLY A 189 17.63 12.63 -5.83
CA GLY A 189 17.67 11.79 -7.05
C GLY A 189 17.21 10.35 -6.83
N ALA A 190 16.62 10.02 -5.68
CA ALA A 190 16.00 8.74 -5.40
C ALA A 190 14.49 8.91 -5.17
N TYR A 191 13.73 7.85 -5.47
CA TYR A 191 12.29 7.84 -5.37
C TYR A 191 11.83 6.99 -4.20
N TYR A 192 10.86 7.49 -3.44
CA TYR A 192 10.37 6.85 -2.23
C TYR A 192 8.85 6.79 -2.20
N ASP A 193 8.35 5.76 -1.52
CA ASP A 193 6.95 5.65 -1.16
C ASP A 193 6.78 5.07 0.25
N ALA A 194 5.70 5.45 0.92
CA ALA A 194 5.25 4.80 2.14
C ALA A 194 4.06 3.90 1.81
N LEU A 195 4.31 2.63 1.53
CA LEU A 195 3.33 1.70 0.98
C LEU A 195 2.55 0.98 2.08
N ALA A 196 1.23 0.91 1.93
CA ALA A 196 0.40 -0.03 2.67
C ALA A 196 -0.60 -0.71 1.71
N VAL A 197 -0.50 -2.03 1.55
CA VAL A 197 -1.39 -2.82 0.69
C VAL A 197 -1.91 -4.05 1.40
N TYR A 198 -3.14 -4.45 1.10
CA TYR A 198 -3.78 -5.62 1.70
C TYR A 198 -3.72 -6.85 0.78
N PHE A 199 -2.51 -7.20 0.38
CA PHE A 199 -2.18 -8.47 -0.28
C PHE A 199 -0.71 -8.78 0.01
N PRO A 200 -0.28 -10.06 -0.01
CA PRO A 200 1.12 -10.39 0.16
C PRO A 200 1.90 -9.93 -1.07
N VAL A 201 3.13 -9.46 -0.86
CA VAL A 201 3.96 -8.87 -1.91
C VAL A 201 5.36 -9.43 -1.86
N HIS A 202 5.85 -9.83 -3.02
CA HIS A 202 7.27 -9.94 -3.33
C HIS A 202 7.65 -8.82 -4.32
N PHE A 203 8.79 -8.17 -4.13
CA PHE A 203 9.29 -7.17 -5.08
C PHE A 203 10.27 -7.82 -6.04
N VAL A 204 9.93 -7.80 -7.33
CA VAL A 204 10.71 -8.49 -8.38
C VAL A 204 11.80 -7.63 -8.99
N SER A 205 11.66 -6.30 -8.91
CA SER A 205 12.68 -5.37 -9.38
C SER A 205 13.85 -5.34 -8.40
N SER A 206 15.06 -5.70 -8.86
CA SER A 206 16.27 -5.82 -8.03
C SER A 206 16.68 -4.57 -7.27
N ASP A 207 16.26 -3.40 -7.76
CA ASP A 207 16.69 -2.10 -7.24
C ASP A 207 15.71 -1.52 -6.20
N ILE A 208 14.60 -2.23 -5.93
CA ILE A 208 13.68 -1.86 -4.86
C ILE A 208 14.28 -2.29 -3.53
N LYS A 209 14.34 -1.34 -2.59
CA LYS A 209 14.64 -1.63 -1.18
C LYS A 209 13.44 -1.39 -0.32
N VAL A 210 13.20 -2.31 0.61
CA VAL A 210 12.06 -2.29 1.51
C VAL A 210 12.55 -2.07 2.92
N TYR A 211 11.92 -1.17 3.66
CA TYR A 211 12.30 -0.82 5.01
C TYR A 211 11.11 -0.83 5.95
N ALA A 212 11.31 -1.39 7.14
CA ALA A 212 10.41 -1.24 8.29
C ALA A 212 11.01 -0.22 9.27
N ILE A 213 10.15 0.45 10.05
CA ILE A 213 10.60 1.32 11.13
C ILE A 213 10.64 0.50 12.41
N ASN A 214 11.84 0.20 12.92
CA ASN A 214 12.00 -0.69 14.06
C ASN A 214 11.59 -0.02 15.39
N THR A 215 11.90 1.27 15.54
CA THR A 215 11.59 2.08 16.72
C THR A 215 11.69 3.56 16.36
N ILE A 216 11.09 4.39 17.22
CA ILE A 216 11.30 5.83 17.24
C ILE A 216 12.06 6.21 18.50
N LYS A 217 12.85 7.28 18.43
CA LYS A 217 13.62 7.82 19.56
C LYS A 217 13.54 9.34 19.57
N LYS A 218 13.44 9.93 20.75
CA LYS A 218 13.51 11.36 21.00
C LYS A 218 14.68 11.63 21.93
N LEU A 219 15.52 12.59 21.58
CA LEU A 219 16.66 13.03 22.37
C LEU A 219 16.27 14.15 23.32
N SER A 220 17.15 14.43 24.29
CA SER A 220 16.95 15.47 25.30
C SER A 220 16.95 16.89 24.73
N ASP A 221 17.58 17.10 23.58
CA ASP A 221 17.58 18.37 22.82
C ASP A 221 16.27 18.60 22.03
N GLY A 222 15.33 17.66 22.10
CA GLY A 222 14.04 17.73 21.42
C GLY A 222 14.04 17.16 19.99
N LYS A 223 15.19 16.77 19.44
CA LYS A 223 15.25 16.09 18.13
C LYS A 223 14.70 14.67 18.23
N ALA A 224 14.12 14.17 17.15
CA ALA A 224 13.61 12.82 17.10
C ALA A 224 13.97 12.12 15.79
N TYR A 225 14.01 10.80 15.86
CA TYR A 225 14.52 9.92 14.82
C TYR A 225 13.61 8.71 14.66
N ALA A 226 13.34 8.36 13.41
CA ALA A 226 12.73 7.09 13.04
C ALA A 226 13.85 6.16 12.57
N ILE A 227 14.05 5.07 13.30
CA ILE A 227 15.14 4.14 13.01
C ILE A 227 14.59 3.07 12.07
N TYR A 228 15.23 2.86 10.92
CA TYR A 228 14.77 1.90 9.92
C TYR A 228 15.71 0.72 9.76
N LYS A 229 15.16 -0.40 9.30
CA LYS A 229 15.90 -1.61 8.97
C LYS A 229 15.34 -2.22 7.69
N GLU A 230 16.25 -2.69 6.84
CA GLU A 230 15.91 -3.36 5.58
C GLU A 230 15.14 -4.67 5.85
N VAL A 231 14.13 -4.91 5.03
CA VAL A 231 13.30 -6.11 5.00
C VAL A 231 13.61 -6.83 3.69
N THR A 232 14.14 -8.05 3.79
CA THR A 232 14.56 -8.85 2.62
C THR A 232 13.64 -10.04 2.35
N SER A 233 12.70 -10.32 3.25
CA SER A 233 11.67 -11.34 3.05
C SER A 233 10.48 -10.78 2.29
N ASP A 234 9.66 -11.68 1.75
CA ASP A 234 8.32 -11.34 1.27
C ASP A 234 7.51 -10.61 2.35
N LEU A 235 6.61 -9.73 1.92
CA LEU A 235 5.73 -8.99 2.80
C LEU A 235 4.41 -9.75 3.03
N PRO A 236 4.05 -10.02 4.29
CA PRO A 236 2.70 -10.46 4.64
C PRO A 236 1.64 -9.44 4.23
N VAL A 237 0.40 -9.91 4.10
CA VAL A 237 -0.79 -9.07 3.90
C VAL A 237 -0.83 -7.94 4.92
N GLY A 238 -1.00 -6.71 4.46
CA GLY A 238 -1.19 -5.57 5.35
C GLY A 238 0.07 -5.17 6.13
N THR A 239 1.25 -5.42 5.59
CA THR A 239 2.50 -4.95 6.18
C THR A 239 2.84 -3.54 5.65
N PRO A 240 2.75 -2.47 6.47
CA PRO A 240 3.15 -1.14 6.04
C PRO A 240 4.68 -1.02 5.96
N VAL A 241 5.21 -0.43 4.90
CA VAL A 241 6.67 -0.31 4.67
C VAL A 241 7.04 1.02 4.03
N ILE A 242 8.31 1.39 4.13
CA ILE A 242 8.91 2.41 3.28
C ILE A 242 9.64 1.71 2.13
N LEU A 243 9.46 2.23 0.93
CA LEU A 243 10.13 1.75 -0.27
C LEU A 243 11.09 2.82 -0.77
N LYS A 244 12.28 2.37 -1.16
CA LYS A 244 13.12 3.09 -2.12
C LYS A 244 12.91 2.41 -3.47
N CYS A 245 12.28 3.14 -4.38
CA CYS A 245 11.90 2.67 -5.71
C CYS A 245 13.07 2.82 -6.70
N ALA A 246 13.03 2.03 -7.77
CA ALA A 246 14.03 2.07 -8.84
C ALA A 246 13.90 3.32 -9.70
N SER A 247 12.66 3.75 -9.98
CA SER A 247 12.36 4.95 -10.77
C SER A 247 11.02 5.58 -10.35
N ALA A 248 10.63 6.68 -11.00
CA ALA A 248 9.29 7.27 -10.86
C ALA A 248 8.16 6.43 -11.50
N ASN A 249 8.50 5.47 -12.38
CA ASN A 249 7.52 4.75 -13.18
C ASN A 249 7.11 3.43 -12.51
N PRO A 250 5.79 3.15 -12.38
CA PRO A 250 5.31 1.89 -11.81
C PRO A 250 5.80 0.62 -12.53
N SER A 251 6.06 0.71 -13.84
CA SER A 251 6.57 -0.41 -14.65
C SER A 251 7.95 -0.89 -14.24
N ASP A 252 8.73 -0.02 -13.59
CA ASP A 252 10.09 -0.32 -13.15
C ASP A 252 10.08 -0.76 -11.67
N ASN A 253 8.95 -0.55 -10.98
CA ASN A 253 8.75 -0.84 -9.57
C ASN A 253 7.74 -1.99 -9.36
N LYS A 254 7.90 -3.11 -10.06
CA LYS A 254 6.88 -4.18 -10.12
C LYS A 254 6.83 -4.98 -8.82
N MET A 255 5.61 -5.42 -8.50
CA MET A 255 5.28 -6.32 -7.40
C MET A 255 4.70 -7.62 -7.95
N GLN A 256 5.09 -8.72 -7.33
CA GLN A 256 4.50 -10.04 -7.53
C GLN A 256 3.60 -10.37 -6.34
N LEU A 257 2.39 -10.83 -6.66
CA LEU A 257 1.39 -11.21 -5.66
C LEU A 257 1.46 -12.72 -5.46
N ASN A 258 2.28 -13.14 -4.49
CA ASN A 258 2.44 -14.54 -4.16
C ASN A 258 1.17 -15.00 -3.42
N GLY A 259 0.40 -15.95 -3.98
CA GLY A 259 -0.82 -16.45 -3.34
C GLY A 259 -0.63 -17.10 -1.95
N ILE A 260 0.63 -17.28 -1.53
CA ILE A 260 1.03 -17.75 -0.20
C ILE A 260 1.67 -16.56 0.52
N ALA A 261 1.01 -16.11 1.59
CA ALA A 261 1.54 -15.05 2.44
C ALA A 261 2.52 -15.63 3.48
N PRO A 262 3.69 -15.01 3.72
CA PRO A 262 4.49 -15.32 4.90
C PRO A 262 3.71 -14.90 6.17
N GLU A 263 3.99 -15.55 7.31
CA GLU A 263 3.28 -15.27 8.57
C GLU A 263 3.56 -13.87 9.12
N ALA A 264 4.82 -13.44 9.08
CA ALA A 264 5.26 -12.13 9.56
C ALA A 264 6.62 -11.75 8.98
N ILE A 265 6.91 -10.44 8.93
CA ILE A 265 8.30 -9.98 8.82
C ILE A 265 9.01 -10.18 10.17
N THR A 266 10.30 -10.51 10.13
CA THR A 266 11.10 -10.69 11.36
C THR A 266 11.52 -9.36 12.00
N THR A 267 11.45 -8.28 11.23
CA THR A 267 11.84 -6.94 11.67
C THR A 267 10.68 -6.29 12.41
N PRO A 268 10.86 -5.81 13.66
CA PRO A 268 9.86 -5.00 14.34
C PRO A 268 9.42 -3.82 13.47
N ASN A 269 8.14 -3.49 13.51
CA ASN A 269 7.61 -2.42 12.67
C ASN A 269 6.56 -1.60 13.42
N VAL A 270 6.86 -0.32 13.64
CA VAL A 270 5.96 0.62 14.32
C VAL A 270 5.08 1.42 13.36
N LEU A 271 5.21 1.19 12.05
CA LEU A 271 4.33 1.82 11.07
C LEU A 271 2.89 1.34 11.24
N ARG A 272 1.98 2.23 10.83
CA ARG A 272 0.55 2.01 10.69
C ARG A 272 0.16 2.19 9.24
N ALA A 273 -1.02 1.72 8.90
CA ALA A 273 -1.49 1.67 7.52
C ALA A 273 -2.84 2.35 7.37
N ALA A 274 -2.94 3.17 6.34
CA ALA A 274 -4.17 3.71 5.81
C ALA A 274 -4.50 2.93 4.52
N TYR A 275 -5.45 1.98 4.62
CA TYR A 275 -5.87 1.15 3.49
C TYR A 275 -7.01 1.79 2.70
N ARG A 276 -8.15 2.11 3.36
CA ARG A 276 -9.33 2.79 2.80
C ARG A 276 -10.30 3.34 3.85
N SER A 277 -10.86 4.54 3.58
CA SER A 277 -12.16 4.98 4.09
C SER A 277 -12.89 5.81 3.04
N CYS A 278 -14.22 5.85 3.09
CA CYS A 278 -15.07 6.76 2.33
C CYS A 278 -16.42 6.80 3.05
N GLU A 279 -16.80 7.96 3.56
CA GLU A 279 -18.10 8.12 4.23
C GLU A 279 -19.23 8.41 3.25
N GLU A 280 -19.01 9.02 2.08
CA GLU A 280 -20.15 9.33 1.18
C GLU A 280 -19.77 9.58 -0.30
N THR A 281 -18.67 10.30 -0.63
CA THR A 281 -18.39 10.66 -2.05
C THR A 281 -16.95 10.48 -2.55
N LYS A 282 -15.93 10.42 -1.68
CA LYS A 282 -14.50 10.30 -2.06
C LYS A 282 -13.74 9.24 -1.27
N ILE A 283 -12.85 8.49 -1.93
CA ILE A 283 -11.99 7.47 -1.29
C ILE A 283 -10.85 8.19 -0.54
N VAL A 284 -11.01 8.36 0.77
CA VAL A 284 -10.04 9.00 1.66
C VAL A 284 -10.00 8.31 3.02
N ASP A 285 -8.83 7.90 3.48
CA ASP A 285 -8.66 7.48 4.87
C ASP A 285 -8.66 8.70 5.79
N LYS A 286 -9.68 8.85 6.63
CA LYS A 286 -9.67 9.83 7.72
C LYS A 286 -8.88 9.26 8.90
N VAL A 287 -8.12 10.12 9.56
CA VAL A 287 -7.47 9.79 10.82
C VAL A 287 -8.18 10.57 11.92
N ASP A 288 -8.57 9.88 12.99
CA ASP A 288 -9.25 10.48 14.13
C ASP A 288 -8.37 11.48 14.92
N ASN A 289 -7.04 11.43 14.74
CA ASN A 289 -6.09 12.33 15.38
C ASN A 289 -4.90 12.67 14.47
N THR A 290 -4.98 13.78 13.75
CA THR A 290 -3.90 14.21 12.84
C THR A 290 -2.62 14.61 13.57
N ALA A 291 -2.73 15.09 14.83
CA ALA A 291 -1.59 15.63 15.59
C ALA A 291 -0.52 14.57 15.94
N THR A 292 -0.92 13.29 16.05
CA THR A 292 -0.01 12.16 16.33
C THR A 292 0.50 11.47 15.08
N VAL A 293 0.09 11.91 13.89
CA VAL A 293 0.49 11.29 12.63
C VAL A 293 1.66 12.01 11.99
N ARG A 294 2.61 11.24 11.47
CA ARG A 294 3.73 11.73 10.66
C ARG A 294 3.78 10.92 9.36
N MET A 295 3.87 11.62 8.24
CA MET A 295 3.95 11.01 6.90
C MET A 295 5.37 11.10 6.36
N LEU A 296 5.77 10.14 5.52
CA LEU A 296 7.05 10.21 4.83
C LEU A 296 7.17 11.52 4.04
N GLY A 297 8.29 12.21 4.19
CA GLY A 297 8.54 13.50 3.56
C GLY A 297 9.98 13.97 3.76
N VAL A 298 10.20 15.26 3.58
CA VAL A 298 11.49 15.92 3.80
C VAL A 298 11.35 16.84 5.01
N THR A 299 12.23 16.67 6.00
CA THR A 299 12.29 17.51 7.20
C THR A 299 12.72 18.93 6.85
N SER A 300 12.50 19.87 7.76
CA SER A 300 12.99 21.24 7.69
C SER A 300 14.52 21.35 7.53
N GLU A 301 15.27 20.34 7.98
CA GLU A 301 16.73 20.22 7.78
C GLU A 301 17.11 19.66 6.39
N GLY A 302 16.14 19.43 5.51
CA GLY A 302 16.37 18.88 4.17
C GLY A 302 16.75 17.40 4.18
N LYS A 303 16.35 16.63 5.20
CA LYS A 303 16.61 15.19 5.31
C LYS A 303 15.34 14.39 5.05
N LEU A 304 15.49 13.16 4.56
CA LEU A 304 14.38 12.22 4.50
C LEU A 304 13.88 11.91 5.92
N GLY A 305 12.58 11.89 6.13
CA GLY A 305 12.00 11.73 7.47
C GLY A 305 10.50 11.55 7.46
N PHE A 306 9.91 11.57 8.64
CA PHE A 306 8.47 11.64 8.84
C PHE A 306 8.09 13.01 9.37
N VAL A 307 7.18 13.68 8.66
CA VAL A 307 6.77 15.06 8.94
C VAL A 307 5.30 15.16 9.25
N TYR A 308 4.95 16.05 10.17
CA TYR A 308 3.58 16.43 10.46
C TYR A 308 3.04 17.27 9.31
N ASN A 309 1.86 16.91 8.81
CA ASN A 309 1.15 17.71 7.83
C ASN A 309 -0.12 18.26 8.47
N SER A 310 -0.07 19.52 8.92
CA SER A 310 -1.19 20.23 9.55
C SER A 310 -2.40 20.42 8.64
N THR A 311 -2.22 20.27 7.32
CA THR A 311 -3.29 20.39 6.32
C THR A 311 -3.93 19.06 5.97
N ALA A 312 -3.32 17.95 6.37
CA ALA A 312 -3.83 16.61 6.08
C ALA A 312 -4.87 16.22 7.15
N SER A 313 -6.14 16.50 6.88
CA SER A 313 -7.27 15.86 7.59
C SER A 313 -7.57 14.45 7.08
N VAL A 314 -6.88 14.04 6.02
CA VAL A 314 -7.01 12.75 5.34
C VAL A 314 -5.63 12.23 4.95
N LEU A 315 -5.42 10.92 5.10
CA LEU A 315 -4.28 10.22 4.54
C LEU A 315 -4.59 9.80 3.10
N PRO A 316 -3.61 9.87 2.20
CA PRO A 316 -3.75 9.23 0.91
C PRO A 316 -4.00 7.73 1.12
N VAL A 317 -4.81 7.13 0.26
CA VAL A 317 -5.07 5.68 0.29
C VAL A 317 -3.77 4.89 0.14
N ASN A 318 -3.76 3.67 0.68
CA ASN A 318 -2.64 2.74 0.57
C ASN A 318 -1.29 3.31 1.08
N THR A 319 -1.35 4.08 2.16
CA THR A 319 -0.18 4.79 2.71
C THR A 319 0.22 4.25 4.07
N ALA A 320 1.51 4.03 4.25
CA ALA A 320 2.08 3.82 5.57
C ALA A 320 2.36 5.16 6.26
N TYR A 321 2.09 5.23 7.55
CA TYR A 321 2.37 6.41 8.37
C TYR A 321 2.94 6.00 9.72
N LEU A 322 3.55 6.96 10.39
CA LEU A 322 4.07 6.79 11.74
C LEU A 322 3.11 7.45 12.73
N GLU A 323 2.67 6.68 13.71
CA GLU A 323 1.95 7.19 14.87
C GLU A 323 2.95 7.45 15.99
N VAL A 324 2.97 8.68 16.51
CA VAL A 324 3.91 9.10 17.56
C VAL A 324 3.15 9.57 18.80
N PRO A 325 3.73 9.41 20.01
CA PRO A 325 3.20 10.04 21.21
C PRO A 325 3.03 11.55 21.06
N SER A 326 2.09 12.14 21.80
CA SER A 326 1.74 13.57 21.66
C SER A 326 2.88 14.54 22.01
N ASP A 327 3.91 14.09 22.73
CA ASP A 327 5.07 14.89 23.09
C ASP A 327 6.20 14.84 22.02
N PHE A 328 6.08 14.01 20.99
CA PHE A 328 7.07 13.95 19.90
C PHE A 328 7.00 15.20 19.02
N PRO A 329 8.15 15.68 18.51
CA PRO A 329 8.20 16.84 17.62
C PRO A 329 7.44 16.59 16.31
N ASN A 330 7.24 17.67 15.55
CA ASN A 330 6.57 17.62 14.24
C ASN A 330 7.35 16.83 13.20
N GLU A 331 8.64 16.58 13.40
CA GLU A 331 9.51 15.94 12.41
C GLU A 331 10.40 14.89 13.08
N LEU A 332 10.56 13.75 12.42
CA LEU A 332 11.51 12.72 12.80
C LEU A 332 12.42 12.43 11.61
N THR A 333 13.72 12.55 11.78
CA THR A 333 14.69 12.23 10.72
C THR A 333 14.81 10.71 10.57
N LEU A 334 14.81 10.22 9.35
CA LEU A 334 14.97 8.79 9.05
C LEU A 334 16.45 8.42 9.09
N VAL A 335 16.82 7.43 9.91
CA VAL A 335 18.22 6.99 10.10
C VAL A 335 18.33 5.48 10.28
N THR A 336 19.46 4.90 9.90
CA THR A 336 19.86 3.54 10.28
C THR A 336 20.20 3.46 11.76
N SER A 337 20.32 2.24 12.29
CA SER A 337 20.78 2.03 13.67
C SER A 337 22.22 2.53 13.86
N GLU A 338 23.07 2.35 12.85
CA GLU A 338 24.46 2.80 12.85
C GLU A 338 24.54 4.34 12.89
N GLU A 339 23.81 5.02 12.00
CA GLU A 339 23.75 6.50 11.99
C GLU A 339 23.18 7.05 13.31
N TYR A 340 22.14 6.43 13.86
CA TYR A 340 21.60 6.83 15.16
C TYR A 340 22.65 6.70 16.27
N ASN A 341 23.39 5.58 16.30
CA ASN A 341 24.43 5.36 17.29
C ASN A 341 25.57 6.37 17.15
N GLU A 342 25.98 6.74 15.94
CA GLU A 342 26.98 7.79 15.71
C GLU A 342 26.50 9.16 16.20
N ILE A 343 25.23 9.50 15.94
CA ILE A 343 24.60 10.74 16.44
C ILE A 343 24.62 10.75 17.96
N THR A 344 24.27 9.65 18.63
CA THR A 344 24.20 9.58 20.10
C THR A 344 25.55 9.34 20.76
N ALA A 345 26.53 8.74 20.08
CA ALA A 345 27.87 8.54 20.62
C ALA A 345 28.62 9.87 20.76
N GLY A 346 28.24 10.90 19.99
CA GLY A 346 28.64 12.30 20.22
C GLY A 346 27.82 13.02 21.30
N ILE A 347 26.81 12.36 21.88
CA ILE A 347 25.86 12.88 22.88
C ILE A 347 25.80 11.92 24.09
N ASP A 348 26.96 11.38 24.51
CA ASP A 348 27.06 10.88 25.88
C ASP A 348 27.69 11.97 26.72
N GLY A 349 26.93 12.47 27.69
CA GLY A 349 27.44 13.37 28.72
C GLY A 349 28.74 12.79 29.25
N VAL A 350 29.82 13.57 29.20
CA VAL A 350 31.13 13.12 29.64
C VAL A 350 30.99 12.76 31.11
N THR A 351 30.97 11.46 31.41
CA THR A 351 30.94 11.00 32.79
C THR A 351 32.35 11.17 33.31
N ILE A 352 32.60 12.26 34.05
CA ILE A 352 33.85 12.43 34.77
C ILE A 352 33.83 11.40 35.90
N ASN A 353 34.47 10.25 35.66
CA ASN A 353 34.67 9.21 36.66
C ASN A 353 35.67 9.69 37.71
N ASP A 354 35.21 10.54 38.62
CA ASP A 354 35.92 10.83 39.87
C ASP A 354 34.96 10.68 41.04
N ALA A 355 34.95 9.48 41.63
CA ALA A 355 34.27 9.19 42.88
C ALA A 355 34.92 9.89 44.10
N ALA A 356 35.79 10.89 43.90
CA ALA A 356 36.48 11.58 44.98
C ALA A 356 37.04 12.97 44.58
N ALA A 357 36.22 13.95 44.21
CA ALA A 357 36.68 15.35 44.21
C ALA A 357 35.56 16.40 44.20
N SER A 358 35.08 16.74 45.39
CA SER A 358 34.51 18.05 45.65
C SER A 358 35.50 19.16 45.23
N ALA A 359 35.02 20.12 44.43
CA ALA A 359 35.66 21.39 44.07
C ALA A 359 36.91 21.42 43.15
N LYS A 360 37.48 20.29 42.68
CA LYS A 360 38.70 20.31 41.83
C LYS A 360 38.50 20.20 40.29
N ASN A 361 37.28 19.96 39.80
CA ASN A 361 37.04 19.67 38.38
C ASN A 361 36.38 20.83 37.58
N ARG A 362 36.52 22.08 38.04
CA ARG A 362 36.13 23.26 37.25
C ARG A 362 37.13 23.48 36.11
N GLY A 363 36.61 23.73 34.90
CA GLY A 363 37.42 23.95 33.72
C GLY A 363 36.74 23.65 32.39
N VAL A 364 37.35 24.17 31.33
CA VAL A 364 37.00 23.89 29.93
C VAL A 364 38.00 22.90 29.37
N TYR A 365 37.55 21.91 28.62
CA TYR A 365 38.40 20.94 27.93
C TYR A 365 38.18 20.99 26.42
N ASN A 366 39.21 20.74 25.63
CA ASN A 366 39.05 20.55 24.19
C ASN A 366 38.55 19.13 23.87
N VAL A 367 38.21 18.90 22.60
CA VAL A 367 37.74 17.58 22.10
C VAL A 367 38.76 16.45 22.26
N ALA A 368 40.04 16.76 22.48
CA ALA A 368 41.09 15.79 22.78
C ALA A 368 41.23 15.50 24.28
N GLY A 369 40.34 16.04 25.12
CA GLY A 369 40.35 15.86 26.58
C GLY A 369 41.41 16.69 27.31
N GLN A 370 42.07 17.64 26.64
CA GLN A 370 43.06 18.51 27.26
C GLN A 370 42.36 19.70 27.93
N LYS A 371 42.74 20.01 29.18
CA LYS A 371 42.23 21.18 29.89
C LYS A 371 42.78 22.46 29.25
N VAL A 372 41.89 23.38 28.89
CA VAL A 372 42.19 24.65 28.20
C VAL A 372 41.77 25.89 29.00
N ALA A 373 40.95 25.73 30.05
CA ALA A 373 40.70 26.78 31.04
C ALA A 373 40.39 26.19 32.42
N ASP A 374 40.69 26.94 33.49
CA ASP A 374 40.45 26.52 34.88
C ASP A 374 39.07 26.92 35.43
N THR A 375 38.39 27.84 34.73
CA THR A 375 37.01 28.24 35.02
C THR A 375 36.08 27.60 34.00
N ASN A 376 34.77 27.75 34.18
CA ASN A 376 33.77 27.35 33.17
C ASN A 376 33.54 28.46 32.13
N ASP A 377 34.31 29.53 32.21
CA ASP A 377 34.30 30.64 31.25
C ASP A 377 35.12 30.24 30.03
N PHE A 378 34.41 30.01 28.92
CA PHE A 378 35.00 29.67 27.63
C PHE A 378 34.91 30.85 26.64
N ASP A 379 34.37 32.01 27.08
CA ASP A 379 34.17 33.21 26.26
C ASP A 379 35.48 33.96 25.93
N SER A 380 36.61 33.49 26.46
CA SER A 380 37.96 33.96 26.12
C SER A 380 38.73 33.04 25.16
N LEU A 381 38.24 31.83 24.88
CA LEU A 381 38.93 30.84 24.02
C LEU A 381 38.72 31.08 22.51
N PRO A 382 39.53 30.53 21.60
CA PRO A 382 39.22 30.59 20.16
C PRO A 382 37.87 29.94 19.84
N SER A 383 37.21 30.34 18.74
CA SER A 383 36.00 29.65 18.27
C SER A 383 36.28 28.17 18.05
N GLY A 384 35.39 27.31 18.53
CA GLY A 384 35.66 25.87 18.57
C GLY A 384 34.71 25.10 19.46
N LEU A 385 34.94 23.78 19.50
CA LEU A 385 34.17 22.83 20.30
C LEU A 385 34.87 22.54 21.61
N TYR A 386 34.14 22.66 22.72
CA TYR A 386 34.66 22.49 24.07
C TYR A 386 33.74 21.63 24.93
N ILE A 387 34.29 21.07 26.01
CA ILE A 387 33.56 20.36 27.06
C ILE A 387 33.61 21.24 28.32
N VAL A 388 32.44 21.66 28.80
CA VAL A 388 32.26 22.50 29.99
C VAL A 388 31.23 21.83 30.89
N ASP A 389 31.58 21.58 32.15
CA ASP A 389 30.71 20.87 33.11
C ASP A 389 30.16 19.52 32.59
N GLY A 390 30.99 18.79 31.84
CA GLY A 390 30.60 17.50 31.24
C GLY A 390 29.66 17.62 30.04
N GLN A 391 29.36 18.84 29.58
CA GLN A 391 28.53 19.12 28.41
C GLN A 391 29.34 19.74 27.27
N GLN A 392 29.03 19.34 26.06
CA GLN A 392 29.61 19.94 24.86
C GLN A 392 29.05 21.36 24.65
N ARG A 393 29.92 22.33 24.41
CA ARG A 393 29.58 23.73 24.09
C ARG A 393 30.39 24.21 22.89
N VAL A 394 29.72 24.95 22.00
CA VAL A 394 30.31 25.58 20.83
C VAL A 394 30.52 27.06 21.14
N LYS A 395 31.70 27.59 20.81
CA LYS A 395 31.99 29.01 20.88
C LYS A 395 31.97 29.67 19.50
#